data_AF-A0A2V8JWH2-F1
#
_entry.id   AF-A0A2V8JWH2-F1
#
_cell.length_a   1.000
_cell.length_b   1.000
_cell.length_c   1.000
_cell.angle_alpha   90.00
_cell.angle_beta   90.00
_cell.angle_gamma   90.00
#
_symmetry.space_group_name_H-M   'P 1'
#
loop_
_entity.id
_entity.type
_entity.pdbx_description
1 polymer ?
#
loop_
_entity_poly.entity_id
_entity_poly.type
_entity_poly.pdbx_seq_one_letter_code
_entity_poly.pdbx_strand_id
1 'polypeptide(L)'
;MRRAASSTVPVDRSDNTRSGLKRTILGAIASLGVCLLAVAMANGQTRQTERPQLAEEAFKNVQIIRGIPVDEFMDTMGMFAAATGMNCVDCHTSDSTDSWENFAKETPLKQTARRMLLMVDAINKQNFKGVRSVTCYTCHHGDRRPKPVPSLVVQYSAPVEDPNEIDIFPKTGGPTPDQVFDKYIQALGGAQRLANFTSFTAKGTYSGYDTDQAKATIEIFAKAPAQRTTIVHAAFGDSVRVYDGRSAWIASPDKPLPLMPLTGGNLEGAKIEAMVSFPAQIKQAFGQWRVTSTSIDDREVRVLQGTIPRQPPVNFYFDESGLLVRLVRLADTAIGRVPTQIDYADYREVSGVKVPFRWTATWTDGQSTTQLVEVQANVPIDAAKFARPAPALPPKTR
;
A
#
# COMPACT_ATOMS: atom_id res chain seq x y z
N MET A 1 -15.58 -2.06 -64.21
CA MET A 1 -15.71 -1.73 -65.65
C MET A 1 -17.11 -1.17 -65.91
N ARG A 2 -17.23 -0.16 -66.80
CA ARG A 2 -18.42 0.36 -67.54
C ARG A 2 -19.83 -0.12 -67.09
N ARG A 3 -20.86 0.73 -66.93
CA ARG A 3 -21.30 1.83 -67.83
C ARG A 3 -22.04 2.98 -67.11
N ALA A 4 -21.91 4.19 -67.65
CA ALA A 4 -22.94 5.25 -67.65
C ALA A 4 -23.65 5.24 -69.05
N ALA A 5 -24.65 6.06 -69.44
CA ALA A 5 -25.20 7.32 -68.94
C ALA A 5 -26.60 7.61 -69.58
N SER A 6 -27.07 8.86 -69.46
CA SER A 6 -28.17 9.56 -70.19
C SER A 6 -29.60 9.43 -69.60
N SER A 7 -30.47 10.45 -69.62
CA SER A 7 -30.46 11.68 -70.47
C SER A 7 -31.23 12.89 -69.86
N THR A 8 -30.72 14.12 -70.14
CA THR A 8 -31.40 15.45 -70.37
C THR A 8 -32.53 16.00 -69.44
N VAL A 9 -32.53 17.23 -68.84
CA VAL A 9 -32.26 18.65 -69.29
C VAL A 9 -33.49 19.28 -70.02
N PRO A 10 -33.84 20.62 -70.00
CA PRO A 10 -33.20 21.89 -69.51
C PRO A 10 -34.12 22.90 -68.72
N VAL A 11 -33.65 24.17 -68.62
CA VAL A 11 -34.36 25.51 -68.54
C VAL A 11 -34.36 26.21 -67.17
N ASP A 12 -34.19 27.54 -66.98
CA ASP A 12 -33.47 28.66 -67.69
C ASP A 12 -33.49 29.96 -66.81
N ARG A 13 -32.62 30.96 -67.10
CA ARG A 13 -32.66 32.42 -66.74
C ARG A 13 -32.66 32.89 -65.25
N SER A 14 -31.70 33.70 -64.78
CA SER A 14 -31.44 35.17 -64.98
C SER A 14 -32.39 36.09 -64.18
N ASP A 15 -32.05 37.30 -63.69
CA ASP A 15 -30.87 38.16 -63.87
C ASP A 15 -30.88 39.33 -62.83
N ASN A 16 -29.73 40.01 -62.64
CA ASN A 16 -29.59 41.45 -62.24
C ASN A 16 -30.27 42.04 -60.95
N THR A 17 -30.01 43.29 -60.51
CA THR A 17 -28.76 43.89 -59.97
C THR A 17 -29.07 45.10 -59.05
N ARG A 18 -28.08 45.51 -58.23
CA ARG A 18 -27.76 46.91 -57.80
C ARG A 18 -28.65 47.72 -56.82
N SER A 19 -27.99 48.10 -55.71
CA SER A 19 -27.75 49.49 -55.24
C SER A 19 -28.88 50.34 -54.60
N GLY A 20 -28.71 50.69 -53.32
CA GLY A 20 -29.32 51.85 -52.65
C GLY A 20 -28.45 52.35 -51.48
N LEU A 21 -28.34 53.68 -51.28
CA LEU A 21 -27.34 54.30 -50.40
C LEU A 21 -27.94 55.47 -49.57
N LYS A 22 -27.43 55.64 -48.33
CA LYS A 22 -27.40 56.86 -47.44
C LYS A 22 -28.35 56.94 -46.21
N ARG A 23 -27.69 56.78 -45.04
CA ARG A 23 -27.62 57.69 -43.85
C ARG A 23 -28.86 58.01 -42.97
N THR A 24 -28.73 57.61 -41.70
CA THR A 24 -29.03 58.41 -40.47
C THR A 24 -28.18 57.85 -39.30
N ILE A 25 -27.02 58.44 -39.00
CA ILE A 25 -26.70 59.38 -37.88
C ILE A 25 -26.86 58.80 -36.44
N LEU A 26 -25.69 58.61 -35.81
CA LEU A 26 -25.28 58.55 -34.39
C LEU A 26 -26.31 58.26 -33.26
N GLY A 27 -25.96 57.29 -32.40
CA GLY A 27 -26.52 57.17 -31.04
C GLY A 27 -25.81 56.12 -30.15
N ALA A 28 -24.94 56.61 -29.25
CA ALA A 28 -24.38 55.93 -28.05
C ALA A 28 -23.48 54.66 -28.19
N ILE A 29 -22.53 54.58 -27.26
CA ILE A 29 -21.48 53.56 -27.11
C ILE A 29 -21.84 52.59 -25.97
N ALA A 30 -21.19 51.42 -25.97
CA ALA A 30 -21.11 50.40 -24.90
C ALA A 30 -22.35 49.51 -24.66
N SER A 31 -22.26 48.25 -25.14
CA SER A 31 -22.53 47.01 -24.37
C SER A 31 -22.50 45.76 -25.28
N LEU A 32 -21.32 45.40 -25.80
CA LEU A 32 -21.09 44.14 -26.52
C LEU A 32 -19.72 43.59 -26.13
N GLY A 33 -19.69 42.76 -25.08
CA GLY A 33 -18.43 42.30 -24.48
C GLY A 33 -18.50 41.20 -23.42
N VAL A 34 -19.67 40.60 -23.13
CA VAL A 34 -19.78 39.45 -22.22
C VAL A 34 -20.91 38.52 -22.69
N CYS A 35 -20.57 37.42 -23.38
CA CYS A 35 -21.49 36.27 -23.55
C CYS A 35 -20.87 34.98 -24.14
N LEU A 36 -19.56 34.93 -24.42
CA LEU A 36 -18.88 33.74 -24.96
C LEU A 36 -17.54 33.49 -24.24
N LEU A 37 -17.60 33.11 -22.96
CA LEU A 37 -16.45 32.53 -22.23
C LEU A 37 -16.92 31.82 -20.93
N ALA A 38 -17.91 30.93 -21.05
CA ALA A 38 -18.23 29.93 -20.03
C ALA A 38 -17.61 28.56 -20.40
N VAL A 39 -16.34 28.56 -20.80
CA VAL A 39 -15.56 27.32 -20.87
C VAL A 39 -15.34 26.90 -19.42
N ALA A 40 -15.87 25.73 -19.06
CA ALA A 40 -15.68 25.17 -17.73
C ALA A 40 -14.18 25.04 -17.44
N MET A 41 -13.67 25.81 -16.48
CA MET A 41 -12.38 25.54 -15.85
C MET A 41 -12.53 24.30 -14.97
N ALA A 42 -12.66 23.14 -15.61
CA ALA A 42 -12.28 21.90 -14.99
C ALA A 42 -10.79 22.04 -14.64
N ASN A 43 -10.51 22.19 -13.34
CA ASN A 43 -9.14 22.19 -12.82
C ASN A 43 -8.54 20.79 -13.03
N GLY A 44 -8.10 20.54 -14.27
CA GLY A 44 -7.11 19.55 -14.62
C GLY A 44 -5.77 19.97 -14.03
N GLN A 45 -5.68 19.99 -12.70
CA GLN A 45 -4.40 19.90 -12.04
C GLN A 45 -3.80 18.56 -12.47
N THR A 46 -2.88 18.62 -13.43
CA THR A 46 -1.84 17.61 -13.63
C THR A 46 -1.07 17.53 -12.31
N ARG A 47 -1.60 16.74 -11.37
CA ARG A 47 -0.92 16.36 -10.13
C ARG A 47 0.40 15.76 -10.55
N GLN A 48 1.47 16.54 -10.40
CA GLN A 48 2.82 16.06 -10.60
C GLN A 48 3.01 14.89 -9.64
N THR A 49 3.42 13.74 -10.18
CA THR A 49 3.96 12.67 -9.35
C THR A 49 5.23 13.22 -8.73
N GLU A 50 5.12 13.64 -7.48
CA GLU A 50 6.23 14.20 -6.71
C GLU A 50 7.34 13.15 -6.64
N ARG A 51 8.57 13.53 -7.03
CA ARG A 51 9.70 12.61 -6.95
C ARG A 51 9.95 12.30 -5.47
N PRO A 52 9.91 11.03 -5.04
CA PRO A 52 10.23 10.70 -3.65
C PRO A 52 11.68 11.09 -3.35
N GLN A 53 11.91 11.65 -2.17
CA GLN A 53 13.25 11.95 -1.69
C GLN A 53 14.04 10.65 -1.54
N LEU A 54 15.29 10.65 -2.00
CA LEU A 54 16.17 9.49 -1.97
C LEU A 54 16.90 9.38 -0.62
N ALA A 55 17.32 8.17 -0.27
CA ALA A 55 18.02 7.88 0.98
C ALA A 55 19.26 8.76 1.20
N GLU A 56 20.11 8.94 0.18
CA GLU A 56 21.30 9.81 0.25
C GLU A 56 21.00 11.31 0.25
N GLU A 57 19.76 11.72 -0.05
CA GLU A 57 19.30 13.12 0.03
C GLU A 57 18.72 13.43 1.44
N ALA A 58 18.27 12.41 2.17
CA ALA A 58 17.73 12.55 3.53
C ALA A 58 18.73 12.20 4.64
N PHE A 59 19.60 11.20 4.41
CA PHE A 59 20.48 10.64 5.44
C PHE A 59 21.97 10.85 5.13
N LYS A 60 22.74 11.18 6.17
CA LYS A 60 24.20 11.28 6.09
C LYS A 60 24.84 9.87 6.08
N ASN A 61 26.00 9.72 5.43
CA ASN A 61 26.80 8.49 5.38
C ASN A 61 26.13 7.27 4.69
N VAL A 62 25.24 7.51 3.72
CA VAL A 62 24.71 6.47 2.81
C VAL A 62 25.72 6.17 1.69
N GLN A 63 26.26 4.94 1.71
CA GLN A 63 27.37 4.53 0.82
C GLN A 63 26.97 3.49 -0.25
N ILE A 64 26.44 2.33 0.17
CA ILE A 64 26.14 1.21 -0.75
C ILE A 64 24.69 1.25 -1.25
N ILE A 65 23.74 1.43 -0.33
CA ILE A 65 22.30 1.40 -0.62
C ILE A 65 21.84 2.82 -0.98
N ARG A 66 22.11 3.22 -2.22
CA ARG A 66 21.83 4.55 -2.79
C ARG A 66 20.77 4.46 -3.89
N GLY A 67 20.12 5.59 -4.19
CA GLY A 67 19.17 5.70 -5.29
C GLY A 67 17.78 5.11 -5.01
N ILE A 68 17.52 4.65 -3.78
CA ILE A 68 16.20 4.18 -3.34
C ILE A 68 15.45 5.26 -2.54
N PRO A 69 14.10 5.26 -2.55
CA PRO A 69 13.29 6.12 -1.70
C PRO A 69 13.56 5.94 -0.21
N VAL A 70 13.26 6.97 0.59
CA VAL A 70 13.42 6.93 2.05
C VAL A 70 12.59 5.83 2.71
N ASP A 71 11.38 5.53 2.25
CA ASP A 71 10.55 4.46 2.83
C ASP A 71 11.15 3.06 2.57
N GLU A 72 11.58 2.78 1.33
CA GLU A 72 12.29 1.54 0.99
C GLU A 72 13.62 1.41 1.76
N PHE A 73 14.30 2.52 2.05
CA PHE A 73 15.52 2.52 2.87
C PHE A 73 15.24 2.16 4.33
N MET A 74 14.13 2.64 4.91
CA MET A 74 13.72 2.26 6.25
C MET A 74 13.33 0.78 6.32
N ASP A 75 12.56 0.27 5.36
CA ASP A 75 12.27 -1.16 5.25
C ASP A 75 13.55 -2.00 5.10
N THR A 76 14.56 -1.47 4.41
CA THR A 76 15.88 -2.10 4.29
C THR A 76 16.58 -2.21 5.65
N MET A 77 16.42 -1.23 6.55
CA MET A 77 16.92 -1.33 7.93
C MET A 77 16.15 -2.38 8.73
N GLY A 78 14.81 -2.42 8.62
CA GLY A 78 13.99 -3.48 9.22
C GLY A 78 14.36 -4.88 8.70
N MET A 79 14.71 -5.02 7.42
CA MET A 79 15.20 -6.27 6.84
C MET A 79 16.56 -6.70 7.42
N PHE A 80 17.47 -5.76 7.73
CA PHE A 80 18.70 -6.11 8.47
C PHE A 80 18.39 -6.58 9.89
N ALA A 81 17.48 -5.90 10.59
CA ALA A 81 17.06 -6.27 11.94
C ALA A 81 16.47 -7.69 11.96
N ALA A 82 15.45 -7.95 11.15
CA ALA A 82 14.80 -9.26 11.02
C ALA A 82 15.75 -10.36 10.53
N ALA A 83 16.69 -10.05 9.62
CA ALA A 83 17.68 -11.03 9.18
C ALA A 83 18.65 -11.43 10.29
N THR A 84 19.08 -10.49 11.14
CA THR A 84 20.21 -10.69 12.06
C THR A 84 19.82 -10.79 13.55
N GLY A 85 18.54 -10.65 13.89
CA GLY A 85 18.06 -10.64 15.28
C GLY A 85 18.60 -9.46 16.11
N MET A 86 19.08 -8.40 15.45
CA MET A 86 19.57 -7.17 16.09
C MET A 86 18.53 -6.05 15.96
N ASN A 87 18.50 -5.13 16.92
CA ASN A 87 17.68 -3.92 16.85
C ASN A 87 18.45 -2.73 16.24
N CYS A 88 17.81 -1.56 16.18
CA CYS A 88 18.40 -0.33 15.64
C CYS A 88 19.70 0.08 16.37
N VAL A 89 19.71 0.12 17.71
CA VAL A 89 20.85 0.60 18.51
C VAL A 89 21.96 -0.44 18.66
N ASP A 90 21.68 -1.73 18.45
CA ASP A 90 22.71 -2.78 18.34
C ASP A 90 23.63 -2.55 17.14
N CYS A 91 23.08 -2.09 16.02
CA CYS A 91 23.81 -1.80 14.78
C CYS A 91 24.40 -0.37 14.73
N HIS A 92 23.66 0.59 15.29
CA HIS A 92 24.03 2.00 15.34
C HIS A 92 24.63 2.35 16.72
N THR A 93 24.26 3.48 17.31
CA THR A 93 24.72 3.94 18.64
C THR A 93 23.52 4.10 19.57
N SER A 94 23.72 4.03 20.89
CA SER A 94 22.64 4.26 21.86
C SER A 94 21.99 5.63 21.73
N ASP A 95 22.77 6.67 21.42
CA ASP A 95 22.29 8.02 21.16
C ASP A 95 21.65 8.20 19.75
N SER A 96 21.52 7.13 18.95
CA SER A 96 20.85 7.23 17.64
C SER A 96 19.36 7.56 17.77
N THR A 97 18.69 7.11 18.83
CA THR A 97 17.28 7.43 19.08
C THR A 97 17.02 8.90 19.39
N ASP A 98 18.05 9.66 19.79
CA ASP A 98 17.92 11.08 20.15
C ASP A 98 17.82 11.98 18.90
N SER A 99 18.34 11.52 17.75
CA SER A 99 18.30 12.25 16.49
C SER A 99 18.62 11.35 15.29
N TRP A 100 17.83 11.49 14.22
CA TRP A 100 18.09 10.85 12.92
C TRP A 100 19.50 11.10 12.37
N GLU A 101 20.17 12.20 12.75
CA GLU A 101 21.56 12.44 12.36
C GLU A 101 22.55 11.46 13.02
N ASN A 102 22.28 11.03 14.25
CA ASN A 102 23.17 10.13 15.00
C ASN A 102 23.25 8.74 14.37
N PHE A 103 22.20 8.30 13.66
CA PHE A 103 22.24 7.07 12.86
C PHE A 103 23.35 7.07 11.78
N ALA A 104 23.84 8.24 11.36
CA ALA A 104 24.93 8.35 10.38
C ALA A 104 26.30 7.93 10.93
N LYS A 105 26.48 7.89 12.26
CA LYS A 105 27.73 7.50 12.93
C LYS A 105 28.26 6.17 12.40
N GLU A 106 29.58 6.05 12.30
CA GLU A 106 30.23 4.87 11.75
C GLU A 106 30.47 3.83 12.86
N THR A 107 30.14 2.57 12.59
CA THR A 107 30.31 1.48 13.57
C THR A 107 30.98 0.27 12.89
N PRO A 108 31.73 -0.58 13.64
CA PRO A 108 32.30 -1.80 13.08
C PRO A 108 31.24 -2.74 12.46
N LEU A 109 30.01 -2.70 12.98
CA LEU A 109 28.87 -3.44 12.45
C LEU A 109 28.39 -2.87 11.11
N LYS A 110 28.26 -1.55 10.96
CA LYS A 110 27.93 -0.91 9.67
C LYS A 110 28.99 -1.16 8.60
N GLN A 111 30.27 -1.09 8.95
CA GLN A 111 31.37 -1.50 8.05
C GLN A 111 31.27 -2.98 7.63
N THR A 112 30.82 -3.85 8.54
CA THR A 112 30.63 -5.27 8.24
C THR A 112 29.39 -5.50 7.37
N ALA A 113 28.27 -4.84 7.65
CA ALA A 113 27.06 -4.88 6.83
C ALA A 113 27.34 -4.46 5.38
N ARG A 114 28.10 -3.36 5.16
CA ARG A 114 28.52 -2.94 3.80
C ARG A 114 29.32 -4.01 3.06
N ARG A 115 30.18 -4.77 3.74
CA ARG A 115 30.91 -5.91 3.16
C ARG A 115 29.97 -7.08 2.83
N MET A 116 29.01 -7.38 3.70
CA MET A 116 28.01 -8.44 3.46
C MET A 116 27.08 -8.11 2.28
N LEU A 117 26.71 -6.84 2.10
CA LEU A 117 25.95 -6.39 0.93
C LEU A 117 26.68 -6.70 -0.39
N LEU A 118 27.95 -6.33 -0.49
CA LEU A 118 28.77 -6.60 -1.67
C LEU A 118 28.92 -8.11 -1.93
N MET A 119 29.03 -8.90 -0.87
CA MET A 119 29.09 -10.37 -0.96
C MET A 119 27.77 -10.96 -1.51
N VAL A 120 26.62 -10.56 -0.96
CA VAL A 120 25.31 -11.07 -1.40
C VAL A 120 24.96 -10.61 -2.83
N ASP A 121 25.29 -9.37 -3.19
CA ASP A 121 25.17 -8.86 -4.56
C ASP A 121 26.04 -9.67 -5.54
N ALA A 122 27.30 -9.92 -5.19
CA ALA A 122 28.20 -10.74 -5.99
C ALA A 122 27.69 -12.18 -6.18
N ILE A 123 27.22 -12.84 -5.10
CA ILE A 123 26.66 -14.19 -5.16
C ILE A 123 25.46 -14.24 -6.13
N ASN A 124 24.52 -13.29 -6.02
CA ASN A 124 23.34 -13.23 -6.89
C ASN A 124 23.71 -12.96 -8.35
N LYS A 125 24.62 -12.03 -8.62
CA LYS A 125 25.09 -11.74 -9.99
C LYS A 125 25.80 -12.93 -10.63
N GLN A 126 26.71 -13.58 -9.90
CA GLN A 126 27.56 -14.66 -10.43
C GLN A 126 26.81 -15.98 -10.59
N ASN A 127 25.92 -16.34 -9.66
CA ASN A 127 25.32 -17.68 -9.59
C ASN A 127 23.84 -17.70 -9.99
N PHE A 128 23.13 -16.58 -9.84
CA PHE A 128 21.67 -16.48 -10.04
C PHE A 128 21.28 -15.48 -11.13
N LYS A 129 22.22 -15.11 -12.02
CA LYS A 129 22.01 -14.16 -13.14
C LYS A 129 21.48 -12.78 -12.70
N GLY A 130 21.82 -12.37 -11.47
CA GLY A 130 21.31 -11.14 -10.85
C GLY A 130 19.90 -11.24 -10.26
N VAL A 131 19.23 -12.41 -10.35
CA VAL A 131 18.02 -12.67 -9.56
C VAL A 131 18.42 -12.76 -8.10
N ARG A 132 17.66 -12.09 -7.22
CA ARG A 132 17.87 -12.15 -5.77
C ARG A 132 17.32 -13.46 -5.21
N SER A 133 18.15 -14.50 -5.25
CA SER A 133 17.90 -15.80 -4.63
C SER A 133 18.55 -15.92 -3.24
N VAL A 134 19.69 -15.25 -3.03
CA VAL A 134 20.38 -15.15 -1.74
C VAL A 134 20.09 -13.79 -1.12
N THR A 135 19.78 -13.76 0.17
CA THR A 135 19.52 -12.54 0.96
C THR A 135 20.31 -12.59 2.26
N CYS A 136 20.22 -11.54 3.09
CA CYS A 136 20.74 -11.63 4.47
C CYS A 136 20.04 -12.75 5.26
N TYR A 137 18.73 -12.95 5.05
CA TYR A 137 17.95 -13.97 5.76
C TYR A 137 18.38 -15.40 5.41
N THR A 138 18.67 -15.71 4.14
CA THR A 138 19.08 -17.07 3.71
C THR A 138 20.39 -17.58 4.33
N CYS A 139 21.18 -16.69 4.94
CA CYS A 139 22.39 -17.06 5.67
C CYS A 139 22.22 -16.92 7.19
N HIS A 140 21.52 -15.89 7.66
CA HIS A 140 21.40 -15.59 9.09
C HIS A 140 20.20 -16.24 9.77
N HIS A 141 19.05 -16.39 9.10
CA HIS A 141 17.81 -16.95 9.68
C HIS A 141 17.41 -16.38 11.05
N GLY A 142 17.60 -15.06 11.27
CA GLY A 142 17.33 -14.39 12.54
C GLY A 142 18.48 -14.46 13.56
N ASP A 143 19.56 -15.20 13.29
CA ASP A 143 20.77 -15.20 14.13
C ASP A 143 21.74 -14.06 13.76
N ARG A 144 22.39 -13.50 14.77
CA ARG A 144 23.42 -12.45 14.60
C ARG A 144 24.59 -12.87 13.70
N ARG A 145 24.85 -14.18 13.59
CA ARG A 145 25.88 -14.75 12.71
C ARG A 145 25.33 -16.05 12.09
N PRO A 146 25.58 -16.31 10.78
CA PRO A 146 25.27 -17.60 10.16
C PRO A 146 25.91 -18.75 10.95
N LYS A 147 25.15 -19.82 11.19
CA LYS A 147 25.62 -21.03 11.89
C LYS A 147 26.23 -22.00 10.85
N PRO A 148 27.55 -22.28 10.89
CA PRO A 148 28.20 -23.19 9.94
C PRO A 148 28.03 -24.68 10.30
N VAL A 149 27.44 -24.99 11.45
CA VAL A 149 27.20 -26.35 11.95
C VAL A 149 25.70 -26.56 12.10
N PRO A 150 25.11 -27.67 11.55
CA PRO A 150 23.70 -27.98 11.73
C PRO A 150 23.28 -28.15 13.19
N SER A 151 22.03 -27.80 13.51
CA SER A 151 21.45 -28.04 14.83
C SER A 151 20.76 -29.40 14.85
N LEU A 152 21.26 -30.32 15.69
CA LEU A 152 20.60 -31.62 15.91
C LEU A 152 19.20 -31.45 16.53
N VAL A 153 18.95 -30.36 17.28
CA VAL A 153 17.59 -30.06 17.77
C VAL A 153 16.65 -29.82 16.59
N VAL A 154 17.03 -28.96 15.64
CA VAL A 154 16.22 -28.70 14.43
C VAL A 154 16.06 -29.97 13.58
N GLN A 155 17.07 -30.84 13.53
CA GLN A 155 17.02 -32.09 12.78
C GLN A 155 16.08 -33.16 13.37
N TYR A 156 15.90 -33.19 14.69
CA TYR A 156 15.10 -34.22 15.39
C TYR A 156 13.83 -33.70 16.05
N SER A 157 13.58 -32.38 16.04
CA SER A 157 12.28 -31.80 16.38
C SER A 157 11.23 -32.05 15.29
N ALA A 158 9.95 -31.93 15.65
CA ALA A 158 8.89 -31.81 14.66
C ALA A 158 9.15 -30.57 13.79
N PRO A 159 8.93 -30.63 12.45
CA PRO A 159 9.02 -29.46 11.59
C PRO A 159 8.10 -28.34 12.09
N VAL A 160 8.62 -27.12 12.16
CA VAL A 160 7.82 -25.93 12.41
C VAL A 160 7.16 -25.54 11.09
N GLU A 161 5.83 -25.61 11.01
CA GLU A 161 5.08 -25.04 9.90
C GLU A 161 4.98 -23.52 10.09
N ASP A 162 5.61 -22.73 9.22
CA ASP A 162 5.31 -21.30 9.13
C ASP A 162 4.11 -21.10 8.18
N PRO A 163 2.94 -20.66 8.68
CA PRO A 163 1.78 -20.42 7.83
C PRO A 163 1.98 -19.30 6.79
N ASN A 164 3.02 -18.47 6.96
CA ASN A 164 3.32 -17.34 6.09
C ASN A 164 4.26 -17.70 4.93
N GLU A 165 4.65 -18.97 4.80
CA GLU A 165 5.51 -19.43 3.70
C GLU A 165 4.97 -19.03 2.32
N ILE A 166 5.88 -18.50 1.50
CA ILE A 166 5.51 -17.85 0.23
C ILE A 166 5.49 -18.85 -0.93
N ASP A 167 6.31 -19.90 -0.84
CA ASP A 167 6.41 -20.97 -1.83
C ASP A 167 5.38 -22.05 -1.54
N ILE A 168 4.12 -21.74 -1.88
CA ILE A 168 3.01 -22.69 -1.69
C ILE A 168 2.98 -23.76 -2.77
N PHE A 169 2.93 -25.03 -2.34
CA PHE A 169 2.65 -26.16 -3.22
C PHE A 169 1.13 -26.33 -3.38
N PRO A 170 0.58 -26.40 -4.61
CA PRO A 170 -0.84 -26.65 -4.82
C PRO A 170 -1.25 -28.03 -4.28
N LYS A 171 -2.16 -28.07 -3.31
CA LYS A 171 -2.77 -29.32 -2.86
C LYS A 171 -3.83 -29.76 -3.89
N THR A 172 -3.69 -30.97 -4.42
CA THR A 172 -4.69 -31.57 -5.31
C THR A 172 -5.97 -31.92 -4.54
N GLY A 173 -7.14 -31.74 -5.16
CA GLY A 173 -8.43 -32.07 -4.54
C GLY A 173 -9.02 -31.02 -3.58
N GLY A 174 -8.40 -29.83 -3.47
CA GLY A 174 -8.96 -28.70 -2.72
C GLY A 174 -10.05 -27.91 -3.46
N PRO A 175 -10.71 -26.92 -2.80
CA PRO A 175 -11.67 -26.03 -3.45
C PRO A 175 -10.99 -25.13 -4.48
N THR A 176 -11.74 -24.67 -5.48
CA THR A 176 -11.26 -23.68 -6.46
C THR A 176 -11.14 -22.28 -5.83
N PRO A 177 -10.33 -21.36 -6.38
CA PRO A 177 -10.29 -19.97 -5.91
C PRO A 177 -11.68 -19.34 -5.88
N ASP A 178 -12.50 -19.64 -6.88
CA ASP A 178 -13.88 -19.18 -7.02
C ASP A 178 -14.75 -19.62 -5.85
N GLN A 179 -14.70 -20.90 -5.47
CA GLN A 179 -15.46 -21.41 -4.31
C GLN A 179 -15.05 -20.75 -2.99
N VAL A 180 -13.76 -20.44 -2.81
CA VAL A 180 -13.28 -19.75 -1.60
C VAL A 180 -13.74 -18.28 -1.60
N PHE A 181 -13.63 -17.58 -2.73
CA PHE A 181 -14.12 -16.20 -2.85
C PHE A 181 -15.64 -16.10 -2.70
N ASP A 182 -16.41 -17.00 -3.32
CA ASP A 182 -17.87 -17.00 -3.19
C ASP A 182 -18.28 -17.24 -1.72
N LYS A 183 -17.63 -18.18 -1.03
CA LYS A 183 -17.84 -18.40 0.40
C LYS A 183 -17.51 -17.14 1.23
N TYR A 184 -16.41 -16.46 0.95
CA TYR A 184 -16.03 -15.21 1.63
C TYR A 184 -17.04 -14.08 1.40
N ILE A 185 -17.44 -13.86 0.15
CA ILE A 185 -18.44 -12.85 -0.22
C ILE A 185 -19.79 -13.14 0.46
N GLN A 186 -20.21 -14.41 0.57
CA GLN A 186 -21.41 -14.78 1.33
C GLN A 186 -21.23 -14.61 2.84
N ALA A 187 -20.09 -15.04 3.42
CA ALA A 187 -19.80 -14.93 4.85
C ALA A 187 -19.81 -13.49 5.38
N LEU A 188 -19.45 -12.53 4.51
CA LEU A 188 -19.52 -11.09 4.76
C LEU A 188 -20.92 -10.48 4.65
N GLY A 189 -21.91 -11.16 4.06
CA GLY A 189 -23.27 -10.63 3.86
C GLY A 189 -23.78 -10.61 2.41
N GLY A 190 -23.00 -11.14 1.46
CA GLY A 190 -23.39 -11.30 0.06
C GLY A 190 -23.07 -10.10 -0.83
N ALA A 191 -22.91 -10.38 -2.14
CA ALA A 191 -22.42 -9.42 -3.13
C ALA A 191 -23.24 -8.12 -3.21
N GLN A 192 -24.57 -8.19 -3.10
CA GLN A 192 -25.44 -7.01 -3.17
C GLN A 192 -25.24 -6.06 -1.98
N ARG A 193 -25.03 -6.59 -0.76
CA ARG A 193 -24.79 -5.75 0.43
C ARG A 193 -23.40 -5.13 0.38
N LEU A 194 -22.40 -5.89 -0.06
CA LEU A 194 -21.05 -5.38 -0.28
C LEU A 194 -20.99 -4.28 -1.35
N ALA A 195 -21.74 -4.42 -2.45
CA ALA A 195 -21.85 -3.39 -3.48
C ALA A 195 -22.49 -2.08 -2.95
N ASN A 196 -23.38 -2.19 -1.97
CA ASN A 196 -24.01 -1.06 -1.30
C ASN A 196 -23.20 -0.51 -0.11
N PHE A 197 -22.08 -1.13 0.26
CA PHE A 197 -21.18 -0.67 1.33
C PHE A 197 -20.04 0.15 0.70
N THR A 198 -20.28 1.45 0.56
CA THR A 198 -19.49 2.36 -0.31
C THR A 198 -18.55 3.30 0.45
N SER A 199 -18.78 3.48 1.75
CA SER A 199 -17.89 4.21 2.64
C SER A 199 -18.07 3.74 4.08
N PHE A 200 -17.11 4.06 4.94
CA PHE A 200 -17.34 4.10 6.39
C PHE A 200 -16.41 5.10 7.08
N THR A 201 -16.85 5.59 8.24
CA THR A 201 -15.95 6.11 9.28
C THR A 201 -15.89 5.12 10.42
N ALA A 202 -14.76 5.07 11.13
CA ALA A 202 -14.60 4.25 12.32
C ALA A 202 -13.76 4.94 13.38
N LYS A 203 -14.03 4.59 14.65
CA LYS A 203 -13.30 5.07 15.82
C LYS A 203 -12.92 3.92 16.73
N GLY A 204 -11.79 4.06 17.42
CA GLY A 204 -11.27 3.02 18.29
C GLY A 204 -10.06 3.43 19.10
N THR A 205 -9.35 2.42 19.60
CA THR A 205 -8.02 2.53 20.18
C THR A 205 -6.97 1.89 19.27
N TYR A 206 -5.77 2.43 19.32
CA TYR A 206 -4.56 1.92 18.68
C TYR A 206 -3.47 1.80 19.73
N SER A 207 -2.65 0.75 19.66
CA SER A 207 -1.44 0.60 20.48
C SER A 207 -0.43 -0.27 19.75
N GLY A 208 0.84 0.14 19.73
CA GLY A 208 1.89 -0.57 19.00
C GLY A 208 3.27 0.01 19.21
N TYR A 209 4.23 -0.49 18.43
CA TYR A 209 5.64 -0.10 18.49
C TYR A 209 5.84 1.42 18.36
N ASP A 210 5.18 2.05 17.39
CA ASP A 210 5.18 3.50 17.13
C ASP A 210 4.49 4.35 18.21
N THR A 211 3.93 3.74 19.25
CA THR A 211 3.29 4.43 20.38
C THR A 211 3.87 3.98 21.73
N ASP A 212 5.03 3.31 21.75
CA ASP A 212 5.61 2.66 22.95
C ASP A 212 4.60 1.75 23.67
N GLN A 213 3.72 1.08 22.91
CA GLN A 213 2.57 0.30 23.37
C GLN A 213 1.50 1.09 24.16
N ALA A 214 1.62 2.42 24.26
CA ALA A 214 0.59 3.27 24.84
C ALA A 214 -0.69 3.27 23.98
N LYS A 215 -1.84 3.45 24.61
CA LYS A 215 -3.12 3.54 23.90
C LYS A 215 -3.35 4.96 23.38
N ALA A 216 -3.38 5.08 22.06
CA ALA A 216 -3.83 6.27 21.33
C ALA A 216 -5.29 6.09 20.86
N THR A 217 -5.99 7.19 20.58
CA THR A 217 -7.26 7.13 19.84
C THR A 217 -6.98 7.05 18.34
N ILE A 218 -7.83 6.35 17.60
CA ILE A 218 -7.71 6.19 16.15
C ILE A 218 -9.02 6.56 15.45
N GLU A 219 -8.92 7.34 14.39
CA GLU A 219 -9.99 7.58 13.41
C GLU A 219 -9.62 6.94 12.07
N ILE A 220 -10.60 6.35 11.39
CA ILE A 220 -10.46 5.80 10.05
C ILE A 220 -11.56 6.35 9.16
N PHE A 221 -11.18 6.77 7.96
CA PHE A 221 -12.07 7.18 6.88
C PHE A 221 -11.80 6.26 5.70
N ALA A 222 -12.82 5.62 5.14
CA ALA A 222 -12.65 4.72 4.00
C ALA A 222 -13.76 4.94 2.97
N LYS A 223 -13.42 4.88 1.69
CA LYS A 223 -14.35 5.03 0.57
C LYS A 223 -14.00 4.12 -0.59
N ALA A 224 -15.00 3.46 -1.15
CA ALA A 224 -14.85 2.55 -2.28
C ALA A 224 -14.39 3.31 -3.55
N PRO A 225 -13.62 2.67 -4.45
CA PRO A 225 -13.17 1.27 -4.37
C PRO A 225 -11.97 1.05 -3.45
N ALA A 226 -11.11 2.05 -3.25
CA ALA A 226 -9.86 1.90 -2.51
C ALA A 226 -9.28 3.25 -2.03
N GLN A 227 -10.04 4.07 -1.31
CA GLN A 227 -9.50 5.23 -0.60
C GLN A 227 -9.54 4.96 0.91
N ARG A 228 -8.46 5.27 1.63
CA ARG A 228 -8.37 5.06 3.08
C ARG A 228 -7.46 6.09 3.73
N THR A 229 -7.93 6.67 4.83
CA THR A 229 -7.14 7.51 5.72
C THR A 229 -7.24 6.96 7.13
N THR A 230 -6.10 6.81 7.79
CA THR A 230 -5.98 6.42 9.19
C THR A 230 -5.28 7.56 9.93
N ILE A 231 -5.85 8.00 11.05
CA ILE A 231 -5.29 9.02 11.94
C ILE A 231 -5.15 8.38 13.32
N VAL A 232 -3.93 8.31 13.84
CA VAL A 232 -3.63 7.88 15.21
C VAL A 232 -3.18 9.10 16.00
N HIS A 233 -3.90 9.45 17.06
CA HIS A 233 -3.58 10.58 17.92
C HIS A 233 -2.59 10.15 19.02
N ALA A 234 -1.32 10.02 18.66
CA ALA A 234 -0.26 9.61 19.58
C ALA A 234 0.15 10.76 20.52
N ALA A 235 0.79 10.42 21.64
CA ALA A 235 1.16 11.40 22.68
C ALA A 235 2.10 12.51 22.17
N PHE A 236 2.97 12.19 21.21
CA PHE A 236 3.93 13.12 20.61
C PHE A 236 3.36 13.91 19.41
N GLY A 237 2.20 13.53 18.88
CA GLY A 237 1.53 14.16 17.74
C GLY A 237 0.72 13.15 16.90
N ASP A 238 -0.03 13.65 15.91
CA ASP A 238 -0.83 12.79 15.04
C ASP A 238 0.05 12.03 14.03
N SER A 239 -0.22 10.73 13.87
CA SER A 239 0.28 9.91 12.77
C SER A 239 -0.83 9.72 11.75
N VAL A 240 -0.65 10.28 10.54
CA VAL A 240 -1.65 10.31 9.47
C VAL A 240 -1.14 9.52 8.27
N ARG A 241 -1.77 8.38 7.99
CA ARG A 241 -1.52 7.58 6.77
C ARG A 241 -2.70 7.70 5.82
N VAL A 242 -2.44 8.11 4.58
CA VAL A 242 -3.44 8.28 3.51
C VAL A 242 -3.08 7.38 2.33
N TYR A 243 -4.09 6.75 1.73
CA TYR A 243 -4.08 6.27 0.34
C TYR A 243 -5.29 6.86 -0.38
N ASP A 244 -5.04 7.63 -1.43
CA ASP A 244 -6.09 8.41 -2.13
C ASP A 244 -6.77 7.66 -3.28
N GLY A 245 -6.48 6.36 -3.45
CA GLY A 245 -6.88 5.56 -4.61
C GLY A 245 -5.81 5.48 -5.71
N ARG A 246 -4.68 6.19 -5.57
CA ARG A 246 -3.54 6.12 -6.50
C ARG A 246 -2.19 6.26 -5.82
N SER A 247 -2.07 7.20 -4.90
CA SER A 247 -0.85 7.56 -4.17
C SER A 247 -1.08 7.42 -2.67
N ALA A 248 -0.01 7.14 -1.91
CA ALA A 248 -0.06 7.09 -0.46
C ALA A 248 1.03 7.94 0.18
N TRP A 249 0.76 8.36 1.41
CA TRP A 249 1.69 9.11 2.25
C TRP A 249 1.55 8.69 3.72
N ILE A 250 2.61 8.91 4.48
CA ILE A 250 2.59 8.94 5.94
C ILE A 250 3.19 10.26 6.43
N ALA A 251 2.49 10.93 7.34
CA ALA A 251 2.96 12.10 8.07
C ALA A 251 2.89 11.78 9.56
N SER A 252 4.03 11.70 10.24
CA SER A 252 4.07 11.46 11.69
C SER A 252 5.39 11.97 12.29
N PRO A 253 5.42 12.48 13.53
CA PRO A 253 6.64 13.01 14.15
C PRO A 253 7.71 11.96 14.46
N ASP A 254 7.36 10.66 14.46
CA ASP A 254 8.29 9.53 14.69
C ASP A 254 9.07 9.12 13.43
N LYS A 255 8.83 9.76 12.28
CA LYS A 255 9.45 9.40 10.99
C LYS A 255 10.67 10.27 10.66
N PRO A 256 11.60 9.78 9.83
CA PRO A 256 12.81 10.52 9.45
C PRO A 256 12.52 11.78 8.63
N LEU A 257 11.34 11.87 8.00
CA LEU A 257 10.83 13.08 7.36
C LEU A 257 9.40 13.33 7.87
N PRO A 258 8.97 14.58 8.07
CA PRO A 258 7.63 14.92 8.56
C PRO A 258 6.51 14.52 7.58
N LEU A 259 6.86 14.25 6.32
CA LEU A 259 5.97 13.70 5.31
C LEU A 259 6.76 12.81 4.37
N MET A 260 6.37 11.54 4.26
CA MET A 260 6.95 10.59 3.32
C MET A 260 5.87 10.10 2.34
N PRO A 261 6.08 10.17 1.01
CA PRO A 261 5.29 9.36 0.09
C PRO A 261 5.62 7.88 0.32
N LEU A 262 4.62 7.01 0.27
CA LEU A 262 4.85 5.56 0.22
C LEU A 262 5.12 5.15 -1.23
N THR A 263 6.10 4.29 -1.44
CA THR A 263 6.55 3.84 -2.77
C THR A 263 6.55 2.32 -2.87
N GLY A 264 6.83 1.77 -4.05
CA GLY A 264 7.01 0.33 -4.26
C GLY A 264 5.96 -0.56 -3.57
N GLY A 265 6.42 -1.52 -2.77
CA GLY A 265 5.57 -2.44 -2.01
C GLY A 265 4.78 -1.79 -0.87
N ASN A 266 5.18 -0.61 -0.36
CA ASN A 266 4.40 0.13 0.64
C ASN A 266 3.19 0.83 0.02
N LEU A 267 3.34 1.35 -1.20
CA LEU A 267 2.23 1.90 -1.97
C LEU A 267 1.22 0.82 -2.34
N GLU A 268 1.68 -0.33 -2.87
CA GLU A 268 0.79 -1.46 -3.13
C GLU A 268 0.19 -2.00 -1.82
N GLY A 269 0.94 -2.05 -0.73
CA GLY A 269 0.42 -2.43 0.58
C GLY A 269 -0.73 -1.54 1.06
N ALA A 270 -0.57 -0.22 0.95
CA ALA A 270 -1.62 0.74 1.27
C ALA A 270 -2.87 0.58 0.36
N LYS A 271 -2.65 0.27 -0.93
CA LYS A 271 -3.72 -0.07 -1.88
C LYS A 271 -4.45 -1.35 -1.49
N ILE A 272 -3.74 -2.43 -1.16
CA ILE A 272 -4.34 -3.71 -0.73
C ILE A 272 -5.15 -3.51 0.55
N GLU A 273 -4.62 -2.83 1.55
CA GLU A 273 -5.32 -2.54 2.81
C GLU A 273 -6.56 -1.65 2.64
N ALA A 274 -6.59 -0.81 1.59
CA ALA A 274 -7.78 -0.05 1.20
C ALA A 274 -8.78 -0.87 0.37
N MET A 275 -8.32 -1.80 -0.47
CA MET A 275 -9.18 -2.74 -1.20
C MET A 275 -9.83 -3.78 -0.28
N VAL A 276 -9.14 -4.23 0.78
CA VAL A 276 -9.69 -5.17 1.78
C VAL A 276 -10.83 -4.55 2.59
N SER A 277 -10.88 -3.22 2.72
CA SER A 277 -12.06 -2.51 3.24
C SER A 277 -13.31 -2.67 2.38
N PHE A 278 -13.15 -2.97 1.08
CA PHE A 278 -14.23 -3.08 0.09
C PHE A 278 -14.02 -4.32 -0.81
N PRO A 279 -14.10 -5.54 -0.24
CA PRO A 279 -13.44 -6.73 -0.77
C PRO A 279 -14.01 -7.29 -2.09
N ALA A 280 -15.10 -6.74 -2.60
CA ALA A 280 -15.79 -7.19 -3.81
C ALA A 280 -14.93 -7.18 -5.09
N GLN A 281 -13.82 -6.43 -5.10
CA GLN A 281 -12.90 -6.32 -6.25
C GLN A 281 -11.59 -7.11 -6.09
N ILE A 282 -11.38 -7.81 -4.96
CA ILE A 282 -10.10 -8.51 -4.69
C ILE A 282 -9.82 -9.57 -5.77
N LYS A 283 -10.80 -10.41 -6.12
CA LYS A 283 -10.64 -11.48 -7.11
C LYS A 283 -10.13 -10.97 -8.47
N GLN A 284 -10.54 -9.77 -8.86
CA GLN A 284 -10.21 -9.11 -10.13
C GLN A 284 -8.91 -8.30 -10.07
N ALA A 285 -8.46 -7.90 -8.86
CA ALA A 285 -7.25 -7.10 -8.66
C ALA A 285 -5.94 -7.91 -8.81
N PHE A 286 -6.01 -9.25 -8.76
CA PHE A 286 -4.87 -10.16 -8.90
C PHE A 286 -5.12 -11.22 -9.97
N GLY A 287 -4.04 -11.80 -10.49
CA GLY A 287 -4.06 -12.94 -11.40
C GLY A 287 -3.49 -14.22 -10.78
N GLN A 288 -3.50 -15.29 -11.59
CA GLN A 288 -2.83 -16.58 -11.33
C GLN A 288 -3.10 -17.17 -9.93
N TRP A 289 -4.34 -17.04 -9.46
CA TRP A 289 -4.77 -17.52 -8.14
C TRP A 289 -4.39 -18.99 -7.90
N ARG A 290 -3.65 -19.23 -6.80
CA ARG A 290 -3.30 -20.55 -6.29
C ARG A 290 -4.02 -20.78 -4.96
N VAL A 291 -4.43 -22.02 -4.71
CA VAL A 291 -5.09 -22.44 -3.46
C VAL A 291 -4.21 -23.45 -2.74
N THR A 292 -4.08 -23.29 -1.42
CA THR A 292 -3.56 -24.33 -0.53
C THR A 292 -4.25 -24.27 0.84
N SER A 293 -3.76 -25.03 1.82
CA SER A 293 -4.10 -24.84 3.23
C SER A 293 -2.91 -25.02 4.14
N THR A 294 -2.96 -24.31 5.27
CA THR A 294 -2.02 -24.38 6.40
C THR A 294 -2.82 -24.26 7.69
N SER A 295 -2.16 -24.26 8.84
CA SER A 295 -2.78 -24.11 10.15
C SER A 295 -2.37 -22.78 10.78
N ILE A 296 -3.32 -22.07 11.40
CA ILE A 296 -3.05 -20.93 12.29
C ILE A 296 -3.69 -21.27 13.63
N ASP A 297 -2.90 -21.24 14.71
CA ASP A 297 -3.34 -21.61 16.08
C ASP A 297 -4.10 -22.96 16.12
N ASP A 298 -3.50 -23.99 15.49
CA ASP A 298 -4.03 -25.35 15.29
C ASP A 298 -5.37 -25.45 14.52
N ARG A 299 -5.76 -24.40 13.78
CA ARG A 299 -6.98 -24.38 12.94
C ARG A 299 -6.61 -24.35 11.46
N GLU A 300 -7.16 -25.27 10.66
CA GLU A 300 -6.96 -25.25 9.21
C GLU A 300 -7.57 -23.97 8.60
N VAL A 301 -6.77 -23.25 7.81
CA VAL A 301 -7.19 -22.10 7.01
C VAL A 301 -6.93 -22.36 5.53
N ARG A 302 -7.81 -21.86 4.65
CA ARG A 302 -7.61 -21.87 3.20
C ARG A 302 -6.79 -20.65 2.81
N VAL A 303 -5.72 -20.87 2.05
CA VAL A 303 -4.85 -19.80 1.56
C VAL A 303 -5.11 -19.56 0.08
N LEU A 304 -5.49 -18.35 -0.30
CA LEU A 304 -5.47 -17.88 -1.67
C LEU A 304 -4.24 -17.00 -1.90
N GLN A 305 -3.32 -17.45 -2.74
CA GLN A 305 -2.20 -16.64 -3.20
C GLN A 305 -2.55 -16.00 -4.54
N GLY A 306 -2.59 -14.67 -4.58
CA GLY A 306 -2.76 -13.87 -5.80
C GLY A 306 -1.44 -13.24 -6.24
N THR A 307 -1.22 -13.12 -7.55
CA THR A 307 -0.07 -12.43 -8.12
C THR A 307 -0.47 -11.11 -8.78
N ILE A 308 0.37 -10.09 -8.65
CA ILE A 308 0.32 -8.87 -9.47
C ILE A 308 1.56 -8.89 -10.37
N PRO A 309 1.44 -8.60 -11.69
CA PRO A 309 2.61 -8.59 -12.57
C PRO A 309 3.74 -7.72 -12.04
N ARG A 310 4.94 -8.31 -11.95
CA ARG A 310 6.18 -7.66 -11.46
C ARG A 310 6.17 -7.26 -9.97
N GLN A 311 5.26 -7.79 -9.17
CA GLN A 311 5.26 -7.63 -7.71
C GLN A 311 5.35 -8.99 -6.99
N PRO A 312 5.70 -9.02 -5.70
CA PRO A 312 5.59 -10.22 -4.89
C PRO A 312 4.13 -10.74 -4.81
N PRO A 313 3.93 -12.05 -4.51
CA PRO A 313 2.61 -12.59 -4.25
C PRO A 313 2.01 -12.04 -2.95
N VAL A 314 0.69 -12.13 -2.83
CA VAL A 314 -0.08 -11.76 -1.64
C VAL A 314 -0.95 -12.94 -1.23
N ASN A 315 -0.85 -13.36 0.03
CA ASN A 315 -1.59 -14.49 0.59
C ASN A 315 -2.78 -13.98 1.42
N PHE A 316 -3.97 -14.49 1.12
CA PHE A 316 -5.22 -14.23 1.84
C PHE A 316 -5.67 -15.52 2.53
N TYR A 317 -5.88 -15.48 3.84
CA TYR A 317 -6.15 -16.66 4.68
C TYR A 317 -7.60 -16.62 5.18
N PHE A 318 -8.36 -17.65 4.86
CA PHE A 318 -9.79 -17.76 5.18
C PHE A 318 -10.06 -18.91 6.15
N ASP A 319 -10.84 -18.65 7.19
CA ASP A 319 -11.22 -19.65 8.18
C ASP A 319 -12.37 -20.56 7.73
N GLU A 320 -12.81 -21.47 8.61
CA GLU A 320 -13.96 -22.34 8.36
C GLU A 320 -15.27 -21.56 8.15
N SER A 321 -15.44 -20.38 8.77
CA SER A 321 -16.60 -19.53 8.50
C SER A 321 -16.57 -18.88 7.11
N GLY A 322 -15.38 -18.85 6.48
CA GLY A 322 -15.11 -18.20 5.20
C GLY A 322 -14.63 -16.76 5.35
N LEU A 323 -14.42 -16.25 6.56
CA LEU A 323 -13.94 -14.89 6.79
C LEU A 323 -12.42 -14.82 6.60
N LEU A 324 -11.95 -13.69 6.08
CA LEU A 324 -10.53 -13.38 5.98
C LEU A 324 -9.97 -13.17 7.40
N VAL A 325 -9.13 -14.08 7.88
CA VAL A 325 -8.52 -14.02 9.23
C VAL A 325 -7.08 -13.55 9.20
N ARG A 326 -6.38 -13.68 8.07
CA ARG A 326 -5.03 -13.10 7.88
C ARG A 326 -4.83 -12.62 6.44
N LEU A 327 -4.04 -11.56 6.30
CA LEU A 327 -3.44 -11.10 5.06
C LEU A 327 -1.92 -11.09 5.24
N VAL A 328 -1.17 -11.64 4.29
CA VAL A 328 0.30 -11.46 4.22
C VAL A 328 0.65 -10.85 2.87
N ARG A 329 1.32 -9.70 2.91
CA ARG A 329 1.92 -9.04 1.74
C ARG A 329 3.42 -8.89 1.94
N LEU A 330 4.16 -8.75 0.84
CA LEU A 330 5.61 -8.58 0.87
C LEU A 330 5.97 -7.27 0.13
N ALA A 331 6.89 -6.48 0.68
CA ALA A 331 7.54 -5.40 -0.06
C ALA A 331 8.97 -5.84 -0.45
N ASP A 332 9.35 -5.66 -1.71
CA ASP A 332 10.75 -5.80 -2.13
C ASP A 332 11.53 -4.57 -1.64
N THR A 333 12.64 -4.79 -0.93
CA THR A 333 13.63 -3.75 -0.56
C THR A 333 14.89 -3.88 -1.41
N ALA A 334 15.97 -3.16 -1.10
CA ALA A 334 17.26 -3.40 -1.76
C ALA A 334 17.89 -4.78 -1.44
N ILE A 335 17.57 -5.40 -0.29
CA ILE A 335 18.37 -6.53 0.27
C ILE A 335 17.55 -7.81 0.55
N GLY A 336 16.23 -7.70 0.60
CA GLY A 336 15.32 -8.82 0.83
C GLY A 336 13.87 -8.45 0.55
N ARG A 337 12.95 -9.32 0.97
CA ARG A 337 11.52 -9.01 1.04
C ARG A 337 11.14 -8.84 2.50
N VAL A 338 10.50 -7.73 2.84
CA VAL A 338 9.92 -7.55 4.18
C VAL A 338 8.46 -7.99 4.16
N PRO A 339 8.05 -8.93 5.01
CA PRO A 339 6.64 -9.27 5.17
C PRO A 339 5.89 -8.21 5.99
N THR A 340 4.61 -8.05 5.68
CA THR A 340 3.63 -7.48 6.60
C THR A 340 2.47 -8.47 6.72
N GLN A 341 2.24 -8.95 7.94
CA GLN A 341 1.10 -9.76 8.34
C GLN A 341 0.03 -8.86 8.95
N ILE A 342 -1.23 -9.06 8.60
CA ILE A 342 -2.38 -8.42 9.26
C ILE A 342 -3.37 -9.52 9.64
N ASP A 343 -3.53 -9.76 10.94
CA ASP A 343 -4.54 -10.66 11.49
C ASP A 343 -5.84 -9.92 11.76
N TYR A 344 -6.98 -10.44 11.31
CA TYR A 344 -8.29 -9.85 11.50
C TYR A 344 -9.13 -10.68 12.48
N ALA A 345 -9.83 -10.00 13.39
CA ALA A 345 -10.67 -10.61 14.41
C ALA A 345 -11.89 -9.73 14.73
N ASP A 346 -12.78 -10.24 15.60
CA ASP A 346 -13.95 -9.50 16.10
C ASP A 346 -14.84 -8.99 14.94
N TYR A 347 -15.22 -9.89 14.04
CA TYR A 347 -16.12 -9.55 12.92
C TYR A 347 -17.54 -9.29 13.42
N ARG A 348 -18.04 -8.07 13.21
CA ARG A 348 -19.39 -7.63 13.60
C ARG A 348 -20.18 -7.12 12.40
N GLU A 349 -21.50 -7.24 12.46
CA GLU A 349 -22.38 -6.72 11.41
C GLU A 349 -22.54 -5.20 11.53
N VAL A 350 -22.33 -4.49 10.41
CA VAL A 350 -22.55 -3.07 10.22
C VAL A 350 -23.34 -2.91 8.92
N SER A 351 -24.58 -2.40 9.01
CA SER A 351 -25.48 -2.26 7.86
C SER A 351 -25.65 -3.54 7.01
N GLY A 352 -25.69 -4.71 7.65
CA GLY A 352 -25.85 -6.01 6.98
C GLY A 352 -24.56 -6.60 6.39
N VAL A 353 -23.41 -5.96 6.59
CA VAL A 353 -22.07 -6.43 6.17
C VAL A 353 -21.21 -6.72 7.39
N LYS A 354 -20.47 -7.84 7.42
CA LYS A 354 -19.49 -8.09 8.48
C LYS A 354 -18.20 -7.32 8.25
N VAL A 355 -17.74 -6.59 9.26
CA VAL A 355 -16.50 -5.78 9.26
C VAL A 355 -15.64 -6.23 10.45
N PRO A 356 -14.30 -6.37 10.32
CA PRO A 356 -13.45 -6.69 11.47
C PRO A 356 -13.34 -5.47 12.40
N PHE A 357 -13.67 -5.65 13.68
CA PHE A 357 -13.49 -4.62 14.71
C PHE A 357 -12.12 -4.69 15.38
N ARG A 358 -11.35 -5.76 15.15
CA ARG A 358 -9.96 -5.86 15.65
C ARG A 358 -9.03 -6.31 14.53
N TRP A 359 -7.83 -5.74 14.50
CA TRP A 359 -6.72 -6.34 13.76
C TRP A 359 -5.37 -6.06 14.39
N THR A 360 -4.43 -6.96 14.17
CA THR A 360 -3.02 -6.81 14.55
C THR A 360 -2.17 -6.79 13.28
N ALA A 361 -1.45 -5.70 13.04
CA ALA A 361 -0.47 -5.60 11.97
C ALA A 361 0.93 -5.88 12.53
N THR A 362 1.68 -6.79 11.91
CA THR A 362 3.06 -7.16 12.28
C THR A 362 3.97 -7.00 11.07
N TRP A 363 5.12 -6.37 11.26
CA TRP A 363 6.15 -6.17 10.23
C TRP A 363 7.54 -6.37 10.85
N THR A 364 8.60 -6.20 10.05
CA THR A 364 9.97 -6.65 10.41
C THR A 364 10.61 -6.02 11.64
N ASP A 365 10.16 -4.83 12.06
CA ASP A 365 10.68 -4.13 13.25
C ASP A 365 9.57 -3.62 14.19
N GLY A 366 8.33 -4.10 14.04
CA GLY A 366 7.24 -3.68 14.92
C GLY A 366 5.92 -4.43 14.76
N GLN A 367 5.02 -4.15 15.69
CA GLN A 367 3.63 -4.63 15.69
C GLN A 367 2.72 -3.54 16.24
N SER A 368 1.47 -3.48 15.75
CA SER A 368 0.41 -2.68 16.35
C SER A 368 -0.94 -3.39 16.30
N THR A 369 -1.79 -3.11 17.28
CA THR A 369 -3.18 -3.57 17.36
C THR A 369 -4.12 -2.38 17.24
N THR A 370 -5.12 -2.49 16.38
CA THR A 370 -6.29 -1.62 16.35
C THR A 370 -7.50 -2.36 16.92
N GLN A 371 -8.26 -1.70 17.80
CA GLN A 371 -9.57 -2.15 18.26
C GLN A 371 -10.59 -1.03 18.05
N LEU A 372 -11.50 -1.24 17.11
CA LEU A 372 -12.64 -0.37 16.87
C LEU A 372 -13.71 -0.57 17.95
N VAL A 373 -14.41 0.53 18.25
CA VAL A 373 -15.61 0.57 19.10
C VAL A 373 -16.83 1.07 18.33
N GLU A 374 -16.62 1.80 17.24
CA GLU A 374 -17.66 2.40 16.41
C GLU A 374 -17.29 2.29 14.93
N VAL A 375 -18.26 1.91 14.09
CA VAL A 375 -18.17 1.97 12.62
C VAL A 375 -19.51 2.51 12.09
N GLN A 376 -19.47 3.59 11.32
CA GLN A 376 -20.63 4.18 10.66
C GLN A 376 -20.51 3.96 9.15
N ALA A 377 -21.35 3.09 8.59
CA ALA A 377 -21.34 2.79 7.16
C ALA A 377 -22.07 3.84 6.31
N ASN A 378 -21.66 3.98 5.05
CA ASN A 378 -22.30 4.81 4.01
C ASN A 378 -22.45 6.29 4.36
N VAL A 379 -21.68 6.80 5.31
CA VAL A 379 -21.64 8.23 5.64
C VAL A 379 -20.96 9.04 4.53
N PRO A 380 -21.43 10.26 4.23
CA PRO A 380 -20.68 11.20 3.39
C PRO A 380 -19.34 11.54 4.04
N ILE A 381 -18.25 11.41 3.28
CA ILE A 381 -16.90 11.76 3.72
C ILE A 381 -16.37 12.85 2.77
N ASP A 382 -15.89 13.94 3.36
CA ASP A 382 -15.21 15.03 2.63
C ASP A 382 -14.00 14.48 1.86
N ALA A 383 -13.89 14.81 0.57
CA ALA A 383 -12.76 14.43 -0.26
C ALA A 383 -11.41 14.92 0.31
N ALA A 384 -11.40 16.01 1.08
CA ALA A 384 -10.22 16.52 1.78
C ALA A 384 -9.62 15.50 2.77
N LYS A 385 -10.44 14.58 3.34
CA LYS A 385 -9.93 13.51 4.21
C LYS A 385 -9.01 12.52 3.48
N PHE A 386 -9.09 12.43 2.14
CA PHE A 386 -8.23 11.59 1.30
C PHE A 386 -7.19 12.39 0.53
N ALA A 387 -7.03 13.69 0.82
CA ALA A 387 -5.95 14.49 0.24
C ALA A 387 -4.59 14.12 0.83
N ARG A 388 -3.51 14.49 0.14
CA ARG A 388 -2.14 14.45 0.68
C ARG A 388 -2.13 15.18 2.04
N PRO A 389 -1.70 14.53 3.13
CA PRO A 389 -1.68 15.17 4.44
C PRO A 389 -0.64 16.29 4.48
N ALA A 390 -0.85 17.29 5.34
CA ALA A 390 0.19 18.25 5.68
C ALA A 390 1.37 17.52 6.36
N PRO A 391 2.61 18.04 6.26
CA PRO A 391 3.72 17.52 7.04
C PRO A 391 3.43 17.56 8.54
N ALA A 392 3.80 16.49 9.24
CA ALA A 392 3.68 16.43 10.67
C ALA A 392 4.47 17.56 11.33
N LEU A 393 3.89 18.12 12.39
CA LEU A 393 4.61 19.06 13.25
C LEU A 393 5.75 18.33 13.98
N PRO A 394 6.82 19.04 14.37
CA PRO A 394 7.85 18.47 15.23
C PRO A 394 7.23 17.85 16.50
N PRO A 395 7.85 16.82 17.09
CA PRO A 395 7.37 16.23 18.33
C PRO A 395 7.15 17.32 19.39
N LYS A 396 6.01 17.28 20.07
CA LYS A 396 5.80 18.17 21.24
C LYS A 396 6.86 17.82 22.29
N THR A 397 7.73 18.77 22.61
CA THR A 397 8.75 18.61 23.66
C THR A 397 8.08 18.21 24.97
N ARG A 398 8.67 17.21 25.63
CA ARG A 398 8.16 16.60 26.86
C ARG A 398 8.30 17.53 28.07
#